data_AF-A0A1G3IRI0-F1
#
_entry.id   AF-A0A1G3IRI0-F1
#
_cell.length_a   1.000
_cell.length_b   1.000
_cell.length_c   1.000
_cell.angle_alpha   90.00
_cell.angle_beta   90.00
_cell.angle_gamma   90.00
#
_symmetry.space_group_name_H-M   'P 1'
#
loop_
_entity.id
_entity.type
_entity.pdbx_description
1 polymer ?
#
loop_
_entity_poly.entity_id
_entity_poly.type
_entity_poly.pdbx_seq_one_letter_code
_entity_poly.pdbx_strand_id
1 'polypeptide(L)'
;MDFFKFLGVQRSNLSEPALGLYRAAVAAARAPGFYAIHGVPDTPDGRFDLIALHVFLVLRRLNREQGPAEAQASELAQAITDLMFADMDRNLREMGVGDLAVGKQVKALAAAFRGRVAAYDAALERSDGDPGLAEALG
;
A
#
# COMPACT_ATOMS: atom_id res chain seq x y z
N MET A 1 -19.31 6.42 13.04
CA MET A 1 -18.07 7.13 13.41
C MET A 1 -17.11 6.98 12.25
N ASP A 2 -16.58 8.09 11.78
CA ASP A 2 -15.79 8.15 10.54
C ASP A 2 -14.41 7.50 10.76
N PHE A 3 -14.09 6.43 10.02
CA PHE A 3 -12.80 5.73 10.13
C PHE A 3 -11.62 6.69 9.87
N PHE A 4 -11.86 7.72 9.06
CA PHE A 4 -10.95 8.84 8.77
C PHE A 4 -10.50 9.61 10.02
N LYS A 5 -11.33 9.69 11.07
CA LYS A 5 -10.97 10.34 12.34
C LYS A 5 -10.06 9.47 13.22
N PHE A 6 -10.03 8.16 12.98
CA PHE A 6 -9.18 7.20 13.68
C PHE A 6 -7.77 7.12 13.06
N LEU A 7 -7.62 7.37 11.76
CA LEU A 7 -6.31 7.40 11.07
C LEU A 7 -5.63 8.79 11.10
N GLY A 8 -6.28 9.82 11.65
CA GLY A 8 -5.60 11.11 11.85
C GLY A 8 -5.19 11.82 10.56
N VAL A 9 -5.98 11.70 9.48
CA VAL A 9 -5.78 12.42 8.22
C VAL A 9 -5.94 13.93 8.46
N GLN A 10 -4.89 14.56 8.97
CA GLN A 10 -4.72 16.00 9.03
C GLN A 10 -4.34 16.46 7.62
N ARG A 11 -4.91 17.56 7.13
CA ARG A 11 -4.46 18.19 5.88
C ARG A 11 -3.02 18.70 6.09
N SER A 12 -2.03 17.90 5.68
CA SER A 12 -0.62 18.29 5.64
C SER A 12 -0.30 18.93 4.29
N ASN A 13 0.75 19.75 4.24
CA ASN A 13 1.32 20.30 2.99
C ASN A 13 1.85 19.21 2.04
N LEU A 14 1.95 17.96 2.51
CA LEU A 14 2.40 16.80 1.74
C LEU A 14 1.26 16.03 1.07
N SER A 15 0.01 16.48 1.22
CA SER A 15 -1.17 15.83 0.62
C SER A 15 -1.07 15.68 -0.90
N GLU A 16 -0.60 16.70 -1.62
CA GLU A 16 -0.49 16.64 -3.08
C GLU A 16 0.67 15.73 -3.56
N PRO A 17 1.91 15.85 -3.02
CA PRO A 17 2.97 14.88 -3.30
C PRO A 17 2.59 13.43 -2.95
N ALA A 18 1.95 13.22 -1.80
CA ALA A 18 1.49 11.89 -1.38
C ALA A 18 0.47 11.32 -2.36
N LEU A 19 -0.52 12.13 -2.78
CA LEU A 19 -1.53 11.75 -3.76
C LEU A 19 -0.90 11.41 -5.12
N GLY A 20 0.08 12.19 -5.56
CA GLY A 20 0.83 11.94 -6.79
C GLY A 20 1.55 10.59 -6.77
N LEU A 21 2.32 10.32 -5.71
CA LEU A 21 3.04 9.05 -5.54
C LEU A 21 2.08 7.87 -5.41
N TYR A 22 1.00 8.02 -4.65
CA TYR A 22 0.00 6.98 -4.50
C TYR A 22 -0.69 6.64 -5.83
N ARG A 23 -1.10 7.66 -6.61
CA ARG A 23 -1.69 7.46 -7.94
C ARG A 23 -0.72 6.79 -8.91
N ALA A 24 0.57 7.16 -8.87
CA ALA A 24 1.59 6.52 -9.68
C ALA A 24 1.75 5.04 -9.31
N ALA A 25 1.75 4.70 -8.02
CA ALA A 25 1.80 3.32 -7.55
C ALA A 25 0.57 2.52 -8.01
N VAL A 26 -0.64 3.08 -7.91
CA VAL A 26 -1.87 2.44 -8.40
C VAL A 26 -1.85 2.25 -9.91
N ALA A 27 -1.36 3.23 -10.67
CA ALA A 27 -1.23 3.12 -12.12
C ALA A 27 -0.24 2.01 -12.52
N ALA A 28 0.91 1.93 -11.83
CA ALA A 28 1.89 0.88 -12.04
C ALA A 28 1.32 -0.52 -11.71
N ALA A 29 0.60 -0.64 -10.60
CA ALA A 29 -0.10 -1.87 -10.20
C ALA A 29 -1.16 -2.34 -11.22
N ARG A 30 -1.65 -1.44 -12.09
CA ARG A 30 -2.64 -1.74 -13.15
C ARG A 30 -2.00 -2.04 -14.50
N ALA A 31 -0.67 -2.13 -14.59
CA ALA A 31 -0.01 -2.47 -15.83
C ALA A 31 -0.52 -3.84 -16.35
N PRO A 32 -1.00 -3.94 -17.61
CA PRO A 32 -1.62 -5.16 -18.13
C PRO A 32 -0.75 -6.41 -18.05
N GLY A 33 0.59 -6.25 -18.10
CA GLY A 33 1.54 -7.35 -18.02
C GLY A 33 1.42 -8.18 -16.74
N PHE A 34 1.07 -7.57 -15.60
CA PHE A 34 0.88 -8.33 -14.35
C PHE A 34 -0.25 -9.36 -14.44
N TYR A 35 -1.34 -9.00 -15.12
CA TYR A 35 -2.52 -9.85 -15.27
C TYR A 35 -2.37 -10.83 -16.42
N ALA A 36 -1.89 -10.34 -17.57
CA ALA A 36 -1.83 -11.12 -18.81
C ALA A 36 -0.63 -12.06 -18.89
N ILE A 37 0.53 -11.65 -18.34
CA ILE A 37 1.80 -12.38 -18.47
C ILE A 37 2.16 -13.06 -17.15
N HIS A 38 2.04 -12.33 -16.04
CA HIS A 38 2.42 -12.85 -14.72
C HIS A 38 1.27 -13.53 -13.96
N GLY A 39 0.07 -13.60 -14.56
CA GLY A 39 -1.04 -14.42 -14.07
C GLY A 39 -1.71 -13.92 -12.78
N VAL A 40 -1.48 -12.67 -12.38
CA VAL A 40 -2.17 -12.10 -11.21
C VAL A 40 -3.67 -12.07 -11.51
N PRO A 41 -4.53 -12.64 -10.65
CA PRO A 41 -5.97 -12.60 -10.85
C PRO A 41 -6.49 -11.16 -10.95
N ASP A 42 -7.31 -10.86 -11.96
CA ASP A 42 -7.99 -9.57 -12.06
C ASP A 42 -9.20 -9.51 -11.12
N THR A 43 -8.93 -9.59 -9.83
CA THR A 43 -9.88 -9.55 -8.72
C THR A 43 -9.52 -8.43 -7.75
N PRO A 44 -10.43 -8.01 -6.87
CA PRO A 44 -10.11 -7.02 -5.83
C PRO A 44 -8.88 -7.40 -4.99
N ASP A 45 -8.74 -8.68 -4.63
CA ASP A 45 -7.61 -9.18 -3.85
C ASP A 45 -6.31 -9.14 -4.67
N GLY A 46 -6.33 -9.59 -5.94
CA GLY A 46 -5.14 -9.54 -6.81
C GLY A 46 -4.68 -8.11 -7.12
N ARG A 47 -5.64 -7.19 -7.33
CA ARG A 47 -5.34 -5.75 -7.46
C ARG A 47 -4.79 -5.17 -6.17
N PHE A 48 -5.33 -5.56 -5.02
CA PHE A 48 -4.80 -5.13 -3.72
C PHE A 48 -3.36 -5.61 -3.53
N ASP A 49 -3.03 -6.85 -3.87
CA ASP A 49 -1.66 -7.38 -3.76
C ASP A 49 -0.67 -6.56 -4.61
N LEU A 50 -1.03 -6.23 -5.85
CA LEU A 50 -0.19 -5.39 -6.70
C LEU A 50 -0.05 -3.96 -6.18
N ILE A 51 -1.13 -3.35 -5.68
CA ILE A 51 -1.07 -2.01 -5.07
C ILE A 51 -0.20 -2.04 -3.82
N ALA A 52 -0.38 -3.04 -2.96
CA ALA A 52 0.41 -3.24 -1.74
C ALA A 52 1.90 -3.35 -2.06
N LEU A 53 2.28 -4.14 -3.07
CA LEU A 53 3.67 -4.26 -3.52
C LEU A 53 4.25 -2.92 -3.97
N HIS A 54 3.55 -2.18 -4.82
CA HIS A 54 4.05 -0.91 -5.33
C HIS A 54 4.14 0.17 -4.25
N VAL A 55 3.14 0.24 -3.36
CA VAL A 55 3.18 1.14 -2.21
C VAL A 55 4.34 0.77 -1.28
N PHE A 56 4.55 -0.52 -1.01
CA PHE A 56 5.69 -0.98 -0.23
C PHE A 56 7.03 -0.51 -0.81
N LEU A 57 7.25 -0.62 -2.12
CA LEU A 57 8.48 -0.16 -2.77
C LEU A 57 8.73 1.35 -2.55
N VAL A 58 7.66 2.16 -2.62
CA VAL A 58 7.74 3.59 -2.34
C VAL A 58 8.08 3.84 -0.87
N LEU A 59 7.38 3.17 0.06
CA LEU A 59 7.64 3.32 1.50
C LEU A 59 9.06 2.88 1.88
N ARG A 60 9.54 1.75 1.35
CA ARG A 60 10.91 1.27 1.58
C ARG A 60 11.94 2.28 1.11
N ARG A 61 11.71 2.95 -0.02
CA ARG A 61 12.60 4.03 -0.51
C ARG A 61 12.59 5.24 0.42
N LEU A 62 11.41 5.67 0.89
CA LEU A 62 11.27 6.81 1.82
C LEU A 62 11.90 6.52 3.18
N ASN A 63 11.71 5.32 3.72
CA ASN A 63 12.26 4.90 5.02
C ASN A 63 13.80 4.81 5.04
N ARG A 64 14.46 4.92 3.88
CA ARG A 64 15.91 4.96 3.77
C ARG A 64 16.48 6.38 3.71
N GLU A 65 15.63 7.40 3.67
CA GLU A 65 16.08 8.79 3.78
C GLU A 65 16.66 9.04 5.17
N GLN A 66 17.76 9.80 5.22
CA GLN A 66 18.48 10.12 6.46
C GLN A 66 18.82 11.61 6.52
N GLY A 67 19.02 12.13 7.73
CA GLY A 67 19.43 13.52 7.91
C GLY A 67 18.27 14.50 7.67
N PRO A 68 18.50 15.68 7.05
CA PRO A 68 17.48 16.74 6.98
C PRO A 68 16.16 16.35 6.32
N ALA A 69 16.14 15.32 5.47
CA ALA A 69 14.96 14.85 4.75
C ALA A 69 14.14 13.77 5.51
N GLU A 70 14.68 13.18 6.58
CA GLU A 70 14.08 12.02 7.28
C GLU A 70 12.66 12.31 7.78
N ALA A 71 12.46 13.46 8.44
CA ALA A 71 11.15 13.85 8.96
C ALA A 71 10.11 14.02 7.84
N GLN A 72 10.49 14.69 6.75
CA GLN A 72 9.61 14.88 5.60
C GLN A 72 9.28 13.56 4.90
N ALA A 73 10.25 12.65 4.78
CA ALA A 73 10.04 11.33 4.19
C ALA A 73 9.09 10.48 5.04
N SER A 74 9.21 10.54 6.36
CA SER A 74 8.30 9.86 7.31
C SER A 74 6.87 10.39 7.22
N GLU A 75 6.69 11.71 7.18
CA GLU A 75 5.35 12.31 7.01
C GLU A 75 4.73 11.94 5.66
N LEU A 76 5.54 11.90 4.59
CA LEU A 76 5.08 11.50 3.26
C LEU A 76 4.68 10.01 3.22
N ALA A 77 5.45 9.14 3.87
CA ALA A 77 5.16 7.71 3.99
C ALA A 77 3.84 7.45 4.75
N GLN A 78 3.59 8.19 5.83
CA GLN A 78 2.33 8.13 6.57
C GLN A 78 1.16 8.57 5.69
N ALA A 79 1.28 9.70 5.00
CA ALA A 79 0.23 10.22 4.12
C ALA A 79 -0.12 9.27 2.97
N ILE A 80 0.87 8.59 2.37
CA ILE A 80 0.64 7.57 1.33
C ILE A 80 -0.12 6.36 1.92
N THR A 81 0.25 5.92 3.12
CA THR A 81 -0.40 4.80 3.80
C THR A 81 -1.86 5.12 4.13
N ASP A 82 -2.13 6.33 4.59
CA ASP A 82 -3.48 6.80 4.89
C ASP A 82 -4.36 6.88 3.63
N LEU A 83 -3.80 7.37 2.52
CA LEU A 83 -4.47 7.39 1.22
C LEU A 83 -4.81 5.97 0.74
N MET A 84 -3.90 5.02 0.90
CA MET A 84 -4.14 3.63 0.54
C MET A 84 -5.32 3.05 1.32
N PHE A 85 -5.36 3.22 2.65
CA PHE A 85 -6.46 2.69 3.45
C PHE A 85 -7.78 3.42 3.21
N ALA A 86 -7.75 4.71 2.91
CA ALA A 86 -8.93 5.47 2.51
C ALA A 86 -9.51 4.97 1.17
N ASP A 87 -8.65 4.67 0.19
CA ASP A 87 -9.08 4.10 -1.10
C ASP A 87 -9.69 2.71 -0.91
N MET A 88 -9.10 1.88 -0.04
CA MET A 88 -9.62 0.56 0.25
C MET A 88 -10.96 0.57 0.97
N ASP A 89 -11.13 1.45 1.97
CA ASP A 89 -12.42 1.66 2.64
C ASP A 89 -13.51 2.06 1.63
N ARG A 90 -13.19 2.98 0.71
CA ARG A 90 -14.10 3.40 -0.37
C ARG A 90 -14.45 2.24 -1.30
N ASN A 91 -13.45 1.51 -1.81
CA ASN A 91 -13.67 0.39 -2.72
C ASN A 91 -14.55 -0.70 -2.09
N LEU A 92 -14.34 -1.03 -0.81
CA LEU A 92 -15.18 -2.01 -0.11
C LEU A 92 -16.64 -1.55 0.00
N ARG A 93 -16.87 -0.27 0.30
CA ARG A 93 -18.23 0.31 0.36
C ARG A 93 -18.90 0.31 -1.01
N GLU A 94 -18.16 0.66 -2.06
CA GLU A 94 -18.64 0.63 -3.44
C GLU A 94 -19.00 -0.80 -3.89
N MET A 95 -18.31 -1.80 -3.36
CA MET A 95 -18.64 -3.23 -3.52
C MET A 95 -19.80 -3.72 -2.65
N GLY A 96 -20.46 -2.83 -1.89
CA GLY A 96 -21.63 -3.15 -1.08
C GLY A 96 -21.32 -3.69 0.32
N VAL A 97 -20.07 -3.61 0.79
CA VAL A 97 -19.75 -3.93 2.19
C VAL A 97 -20.37 -2.88 3.10
N GLY A 98 -21.31 -3.31 3.95
CA GLY A 98 -22.02 -2.42 4.87
C GLY A 98 -21.12 -1.76 5.93
N ASP A 99 -21.56 -0.61 6.43
CA ASP A 99 -20.84 0.24 7.41
C ASP A 99 -20.37 -0.50 8.67
N LEU A 100 -21.13 -1.51 9.11
CA LEU A 100 -20.79 -2.30 10.29
C LEU A 100 -19.62 -3.27 10.04
N ALA A 101 -19.44 -3.71 8.79
CA ALA A 101 -18.44 -4.71 8.42
C ALA A 101 -17.18 -4.10 7.80
N VAL A 102 -17.28 -2.94 7.14
CA VAL A 102 -16.17 -2.30 6.40
C VAL A 102 -14.95 -2.05 7.29
N GLY A 103 -15.14 -1.53 8.51
CA GLY A 103 -14.04 -1.27 9.44
C GLY A 103 -13.29 -2.54 9.84
N LYS A 104 -13.97 -3.69 9.93
CA LYS A 104 -13.33 -4.98 10.20
C LYS A 104 -12.50 -5.44 9.00
N GLN A 105 -13.02 -5.27 7.79
CA GLN A 105 -12.33 -5.63 6.55
C GLN A 105 -11.09 -4.76 6.31
N VAL A 106 -11.21 -3.43 6.48
CA VAL A 106 -10.07 -2.51 6.37
C VAL A 106 -8.98 -2.85 7.39
N LYS A 107 -9.34 -3.22 8.63
CA LYS A 107 -8.36 -3.68 9.63
C LYS A 107 -7.67 -4.98 9.23
N ALA A 108 -8.41 -5.95 8.68
CA ALA A 108 -7.85 -7.20 8.20
C ALA A 108 -6.87 -6.95 7.05
N LEU A 109 -7.24 -6.10 6.11
CA LEU A 109 -6.39 -5.67 5.01
C LEU A 109 -5.14 -4.92 5.50
N ALA A 110 -5.26 -4.04 6.49
CA ALA A 110 -4.11 -3.36 7.08
C ALA A 110 -3.13 -4.33 7.77
N ALA A 111 -3.65 -5.37 8.43
CA ALA A 111 -2.82 -6.42 9.00
C ALA A 111 -2.13 -7.23 7.89
N ALA A 112 -2.86 -7.58 6.83
CA ALA A 112 -2.35 -8.29 5.66
C ALA A 112 -1.26 -7.48 4.93
N PHE A 113 -1.42 -6.16 4.83
CA PHE A 113 -0.43 -5.24 4.29
C PHE A 113 0.85 -5.23 5.14
N ARG A 114 0.73 -5.07 6.46
CA ARG A 114 1.90 -5.08 7.36
C ARG A 114 2.67 -6.40 7.28
N GLY A 115 1.97 -7.53 7.19
CA GLY A 115 2.60 -8.85 7.02
C GLY A 115 3.40 -8.94 5.71
N ARG A 116 2.84 -8.44 4.61
CA ARG A 116 3.52 -8.36 3.30
C ARG A 116 4.74 -7.45 3.35
N VAL A 117 4.61 -6.24 3.93
CA VAL A 117 5.75 -5.32 4.09
C VAL A 117 6.90 -6.03 4.78
N ALA A 118 6.67 -6.70 5.92
CA ALA A 118 7.73 -7.42 6.63
C ALA A 118 8.35 -8.54 5.79
N ALA A 119 7.53 -9.31 5.06
CA ALA A 119 8.03 -10.39 4.20
C ALA A 119 8.87 -9.86 3.02
N TYR A 120 8.40 -8.80 2.34
CA TYR A 120 9.11 -8.18 1.23
C TYR A 120 10.40 -7.51 1.68
N ASP A 121 10.40 -6.85 2.83
CA ASP A 121 11.59 -6.18 3.38
C ASP A 121 12.69 -7.22 3.67
N ALA A 122 12.34 -8.28 4.39
CA ALA A 122 13.24 -9.39 4.69
C ALA A 122 13.76 -10.08 3.41
N ALA A 123 12.91 -10.24 2.40
CA ALA A 123 13.30 -10.79 1.12
C ALA A 123 14.30 -9.89 0.37
N LEU A 124 14.07 -8.57 0.35
CA LEU A 124 14.91 -7.60 -0.35
C LEU A 124 16.21 -7.23 0.37
N GLU A 125 16.41 -7.71 1.59
CA GLU A 125 17.69 -7.61 2.30
C GLU A 125 18.64 -8.77 1.98
N ARG A 126 18.12 -9.83 1.35
CA ARG A 126 18.91 -10.99 0.90
C ARG A 126 19.59 -10.66 -0.44
N SER A 127 20.73 -11.29 -0.71
CA SER A 127 21.56 -11.02 -1.89
C SER A 127 20.83 -11.33 -3.20
N ASP A 128 21.21 -10.62 -4.28
CA ASP A 128 20.66 -10.83 -5.63
C ASP A 128 20.68 -12.32 -6.04
N GLY A 129 19.53 -12.83 -6.47
CA GLY A 129 19.34 -14.24 -6.87
C GLY A 129 18.69 -15.14 -5.81
N ASP A 130 18.38 -14.60 -4.63
CA ASP A 130 17.63 -15.30 -3.58
C ASP A 130 16.13 -15.41 -3.93
N PRO A 131 15.49 -16.60 -3.83
CA PRO A 131 14.08 -16.79 -4.16
C PRO A 131 13.13 -16.12 -3.17
N GLY A 132 13.61 -15.57 -2.05
CA GLY A 132 12.76 -15.05 -0.97
C GLY A 132 11.76 -13.99 -1.41
N LEU A 133 12.06 -13.17 -2.42
CA LEU A 133 11.09 -12.19 -2.95
C LEU A 133 10.01 -12.89 -3.78
N ALA A 134 10.38 -13.88 -4.58
CA ALA A 134 9.41 -14.67 -5.33
C ALA A 134 8.48 -15.45 -4.38
N GLU A 135 9.03 -16.05 -3.32
CA GLU A 135 8.26 -16.75 -2.28
C GLU A 135 7.31 -15.80 -1.53
N ALA A 136 7.74 -14.58 -1.22
CA ALA A 136 6.90 -13.60 -0.54
C ALA A 136 5.74 -13.09 -1.41
N LEU A 137 5.88 -13.13 -2.73
CA LEU A 137 4.85 -12.72 -3.68
C LEU A 137 3.75 -13.76 -3.87
N GLY A 138 4.01 -15.04 -3.53
CA GLY A 138 3.07 -16.15 -3.64
C GLY A 138 3.28 -16.97 -4.91
#